data_AF-A0A525VS96-F1
#
_entry.id   AF-A0A525VS96-F1
#
_cell.length_a   1.000
_cell.length_b   1.000
_cell.length_c   1.000
_cell.angle_alpha   90.00
_cell.angle_beta   90.00
_cell.angle_gamma   90.00
#
_symmetry.space_group_name_H-M   'P 1'
#
loop_
_entity.id
_entity.type
_entity.pdbx_description
1 polymer ?
#
loop_
_entity_poly.entity_id
_entity_poly.type
_entity_poly.pdbx_seq_one_letter_code
_entity_poly.pdbx_strand_id
1 'polypeptide(L)' 'MDLSKLSEDQFKELLRGIVDDRLRELLGDPDLGLQLGNGLHARLKESLSNKERLSGEDIANKLGLRW' A
#
# COMPACT_ATOMS: atom_id res chain seq x y z
N MET A 1 25.80 -1.53 -8.85
CA MET A 1 25.91 -0.49 -7.80
C MET A 1 27.23 -0.73 -7.08
N ASP A 2 28.05 0.29 -6.92
CA ASP A 2 29.31 0.17 -6.17
C ASP A 2 29.05 0.43 -4.68
N LEU A 3 28.87 -0.64 -3.92
CA LEU A 3 28.48 -0.60 -2.50
C LEU A 3 29.48 0.14 -1.62
N SER A 4 30.74 0.22 -2.07
CA SER A 4 31.83 0.89 -1.34
C SER A 4 31.70 2.42 -1.31
N LYS A 5 30.82 2.99 -2.14
CA LYS A 5 30.60 4.44 -2.25
C LYS A 5 29.39 4.95 -1.47
N LEU A 6 28.67 4.08 -0.76
CA LEU A 6 27.51 4.48 0.03
C LEU A 6 27.97 5.22 1.28
N SER A 7 27.28 6.31 1.63
CA SER A 7 27.36 6.86 2.97
C SER A 7 26.76 5.89 3.99
N GLU A 8 27.06 6.08 5.27
CA GLU A 8 26.50 5.25 6.34
C GLU A 8 24.96 5.23 6.32
N ASP A 9 24.33 6.38 6.09
CA ASP A 9 22.87 6.49 6.02
C ASP A 9 22.30 5.77 4.80
N GLN A 10 22.95 5.90 3.64
CA GLN A 10 22.53 5.19 2.42
C GLN A 10 22.70 3.68 2.57
N PHE A 11 23.72 3.23 3.28
CA PHE A 11 23.93 1.83 3.57
C PHE A 11 22.87 1.27 4.53
N LYS A 12 22.51 2.03 5.58
CA LYS A 12 21.42 1.66 6.49
C LYS A 12 20.08 1.55 5.78
N GLU A 13 19.76 2.51 4.91
CA GLU A 13 18.53 2.49 4.12
C GLU A 13 18.48 1.31 3.15
N LEU A 14 19.60 0.99 2.49
CA LEU A 14 19.70 -0.20 1.64
C LEU A 14 19.42 -1.49 2.42
N LEU A 15 20.06 -1.65 3.57
CA LEU A 15 19.86 -2.83 4.42
C LEU A 15 18.40 -2.94 4.89
N ARG A 16 17.79 -1.80 5.26
CA ARG A 16 16.40 -1.75 5.67
C ARG A 16 15.46 -2.20 4.56
N GLY A 17 15.64 -1.68 3.34
CA GLY A 17 14.86 -2.09 2.18
C GLY A 17 14.98 -3.59 1.89
N ILE A 18 16.19 -4.14 1.93
CA ILE A 18 16.41 -5.59 1.70
C ILE A 18 15.69 -6.44 2.76
N VAL A 19 15.73 -6.02 4.03
CA VAL A 19 15.03 -6.72 5.11
C VAL A 19 13.52 -6.63 4.94
N ASP A 20 12.99 -5.45 4.63
CA ASP A 20 11.56 -5.23 4.43
C ASP A 20 11.03 -6.05 3.24
N ASP A 21 11.76 -6.07 2.12
CA ASP A 21 11.44 -6.89 0.95
C ASP A 21 11.39 -8.37 1.34
N ARG A 22 12.40 -8.84 2.08
CA ARG A 22 12.46 -10.25 2.50
C ARG A 22 11.35 -10.61 3.47
N LEU A 23 11.01 -9.72 4.41
CA LEU A 23 9.89 -9.90 5.32
C LEU A 23 8.57 -9.94 4.57
N ARG A 24 8.39 -9.10 3.55
CA ARG A 24 7.18 -9.08 2.72
C ARG A 24 7.00 -10.37 1.93
N GLU A 25 8.08 -10.92 1.38
CA GLU A 25 8.07 -12.23 0.74
C GLU A 25 7.73 -13.37 1.71
N LEU A 26 8.27 -13.32 2.93
CA LEU A 26 8.10 -14.39 3.93
C LEU A 26 6.72 -14.37 4.60
N LEU A 27 6.25 -13.19 4.99
CA LEU A 27 4.99 -13.01 5.70
C LEU A 27 3.80 -12.98 4.74
N GLY A 28 4.04 -12.62 3.46
CA GLY A 28 3.01 -12.54 2.45
C GLY A 28 2.04 -11.37 2.68
N ASP A 29 0.87 -11.46 2.04
CA ASP A 29 -0.22 -10.52 2.28
C ASP A 29 -0.91 -10.87 3.62
N PRO A 30 -0.84 -10.00 4.65
CA PRO A 30 -1.43 -10.27 5.95
C PRO A 30 -2.96 -10.40 5.89
N ASP A 31 -3.59 -9.87 4.84
CA ASP A 31 -5.04 -9.92 4.63
C ASP A 31 -5.46 -11.13 3.78
N LEU A 32 -4.52 -11.94 3.30
CA LEU A 32 -4.79 -13.06 2.41
C LEU A 32 -5.70 -14.10 3.08
N GLY A 33 -6.88 -14.30 2.50
CA GLY A 33 -7.88 -15.25 3.00
C GLY A 33 -8.78 -14.70 4.10
N LEU A 34 -8.59 -13.45 4.53
CA LEU A 34 -9.53 -12.80 5.43
C LEU A 34 -10.83 -12.45 4.69
N GLN A 35 -11.96 -12.64 5.38
CA GLN A 35 -13.25 -12.18 4.90
C GLN A 35 -13.54 -10.76 5.39
N LEU A 36 -14.19 -9.97 4.55
CA LEU A 36 -14.68 -8.66 4.95
C LEU A 36 -15.74 -8.84 6.04
N GLY A 37 -15.61 -8.11 7.14
CA GLY A 37 -16.61 -8.10 8.20
C GLY A 37 -17.97 -7.62 7.69
N ASN A 38 -19.06 -8.18 8.24
CA ASN A 38 -20.43 -7.92 7.79
C ASN A 38 -20.78 -6.42 7.70
N GLY A 39 -20.28 -5.60 8.63
CA GLY A 39 -20.51 -4.14 8.61
C GLY A 39 -19.82 -3.43 7.43
N LEU A 40 -18.61 -3.87 7.07
CA LEU A 40 -17.90 -3.35 5.89
C LEU A 40 -18.61 -3.80 4.61
N HIS A 41 -19.09 -5.04 4.58
CA HIS A 41 -19.88 -5.59 3.47
C HIS A 41 -21.15 -4.77 3.20
N ALA A 42 -21.87 -4.37 4.26
CA ALA A 42 -23.07 -3.54 4.15
C ALA A 42 -22.75 -2.14 3.58
N ARG A 43 -21.69 -1.49 4.10
CA ARG A 43 -21.23 -0.18 3.63
C ARG A 43 -20.78 -0.20 2.16
N LEU A 44 -20.08 -1.25 1.75
CA LEU A 44 -19.69 -1.46 0.35
C LEU A 44 -20.91 -1.61 -0.55
N LYS A 45 -21.90 -2.41 -0.12
CA LYS A 45 -23.14 -2.59 -0.90
C LYS A 45 -23.90 -1.27 -1.09
N GLU A 46 -23.98 -0.46 -0.04
CA GLU A 46 -24.58 0.88 -0.10
C GLU A 46 -23.80 1.80 -1.05
N SER A 47 -22.47 1.86 -0.91
CA SER A 47 -21.59 2.67 -1.77
C SER A 47 -21.70 2.28 -3.26
N LEU A 48 -21.72 0.98 -3.56
CA LEU A 48 -21.88 0.47 -4.92
C LEU A 48 -23.28 0.76 -5.49
N SER A 49 -24.31 0.80 -4.65
CA SER A 49 -25.67 1.13 -5.07
C SER A 49 -25.87 2.62 -5.38
N ASN A 50 -25.04 3.48 -4.79
CA ASN A 50 -25.00 4.90 -5.14
C ASN A 50 -24.54 5.06 -6.61
N LYS A 51 -25.12 6.01 -7.34
CA LYS A 51 -24.74 6.34 -8.73
C LYS A 51 -23.67 7.43 -8.82
N GLU A 52 -23.47 8.16 -7.74
CA GLU A 52 -22.43 9.18 -7.66
C GLU A 52 -21.05 8.49 -7.67
N ARG A 53 -20.20 8.91 -8.60
CA ARG A 53 -18.85 8.39 -8.82
C ARG A 53 -17.90 9.57 -8.95
N LEU A 54 -16.74 9.42 -8.34
CA LEU A 54 -15.60 10.32 -8.50
C LEU A 54 -14.51 9.57 -9.26
N SER A 55 -13.80 10.27 -10.13
CA SER A 55 -12.65 9.66 -10.80
C SER A 55 -11.51 9.44 -9.80
N GLY A 56 -10.66 8.45 -10.06
CA GLY A 56 -9.45 8.23 -9.27
C GLY A 56 -8.52 9.44 -9.28
N GLU A 57 -8.45 10.16 -10.41
CA GLU A 57 -7.68 11.40 -10.57
C GLU A 57 -8.19 12.53 -9.68
N ASP A 58 -9.52 12.71 -9.58
CA ASP A 58 -10.11 13.72 -8.70
C ASP A 58 -9.80 13.46 -7.22
N ILE A 59 -9.82 12.18 -6.82
CA ILE A 59 -9.49 11.78 -5.45
C ILE A 59 -7.99 11.95 -5.19
N ALA A 60 -7.13 11.55 -6.14
CA ALA A 60 -5.69 11.72 -6.06
C ALA A 60 -5.30 13.19 -5.86
N ASN A 61 -5.87 14.07 -6.67
CA ASN A 61 -5.66 15.51 -6.58
C ASN A 61 -6.12 16.09 -5.23
N LYS A 62 -7.29 15.66 -4.71
CA LYS A 62 -7.79 16.08 -3.40
C LYS A 62 -6.89 15.63 -2.24
N LEU A 63 -6.29 14.45 -2.35
CA LEU A 63 -5.45 13.87 -1.30
C LEU A 63 -3.96 14.25 -1.45
N GLY A 64 -3.59 15.01 -2.47
CA GLY A 64 -2.20 15.37 -2.74
C GLY A 64 -1.32 14.17 -3.13
N LEU A 65 -1.94 13.10 -3.61
CA LEU A 65 -1.25 11.88 -4.03
C LEU A 65 -0.82 12.02 -5.50
N ARG A 66 0.43 11.68 -5.81
CA ARG A 66 0.95 11.61 -7.19
C ARG A 66 1.04 10.15 -7.59
N TRP A 67 0.42 9.79 -8.71
CA TRP A 67 0.37 8.44 -9.29
C TRP A 67 0.85 8.54 -10.73
#